data_AF-A0A970EHB1-F1
#
_entry.id   AF-A0A970EHB1-F1
#
_cell.length_a   1.000
_cell.length_b   1.000
_cell.length_c   1.000
_cell.angle_alpha   90.00
_cell.angle_beta   90.00
_cell.angle_gamma   90.00
#
_symmetry.space_group_name_H-M   'P 1'
#
loop_
_entity.id
_entity.type
_entity.pdbx_description
1 polymer ?
#
loop_
_entity_poly.entity_id
_entity_poly.type
_entity_poly.pdbx_seq_one_letter_code
_entity_poly.pdbx_strand_id
1 'polypeptide(L)'
;PVILDKVLKTAIEKGRGIELNLSGLRQGLGEPLPKIEVLKRYKELGGEIITLGSDAHYPGHVGANLEDGFEILKEAGFKYFTVYENRKPQFIKI
;
A
#
# COMPACT_ATOMS: atom_id res chain seq x y z
N PRO A 1 -15.13 -4.48 -10.99
CA PRO A 1 -13.99 -5.28 -11.53
C PRO A 1 -13.25 -4.60 -12.70
N VAL A 2 -13.93 -4.29 -13.82
CA VAL A 2 -13.26 -3.79 -15.05
C VAL A 2 -12.60 -2.41 -14.87
N ILE A 3 -13.24 -1.49 -14.14
CA ILE A 3 -12.70 -0.14 -13.93
C ILE A 3 -11.49 -0.17 -12.99
N LEU A 4 -11.57 -0.92 -11.89
CA LEU A 4 -10.46 -1.05 -10.93
C LEU A 4 -9.20 -1.59 -11.63
N ASP A 5 -9.33 -2.70 -12.36
CA ASP A 5 -8.20 -3.27 -13.10
C ASP A 5 -7.61 -2.28 -14.09
N LYS A 6 -8.43 -1.47 -14.78
CA LYS A 6 -7.94 -0.42 -15.68
C LYS A 6 -7.12 0.63 -14.93
N VAL A 7 -7.60 1.08 -13.76
CA VAL A 7 -6.87 2.06 -12.94
C VAL A 7 -5.54 1.48 -12.45
N LEU A 8 -5.56 0.25 -11.91
CA LEU A 8 -4.37 -0.43 -11.43
C LEU A 8 -3.35 -0.67 -12.55
N LYS A 9 -3.78 -1.19 -13.71
CA LYS A 9 -2.92 -1.36 -14.89
C LYS A 9 -2.33 -0.03 -15.36
N THR A 10 -3.15 1.02 -15.42
CA THR A 10 -2.67 2.36 -15.81
C THR A 10 -1.61 2.88 -14.84
N ALA A 11 -1.77 2.64 -13.53
CA ALA A 11 -0.77 2.99 -12.53
C ALA A 11 0.55 2.23 -12.77
N ILE A 12 0.48 0.91 -12.97
CA ILE A 12 1.63 0.04 -13.25
C ILE A 12 2.36 0.49 -14.52
N GLU A 13 1.65 0.65 -15.63
CA GLU A 13 2.19 1.06 -16.93
C GLU A 13 2.89 2.42 -16.88
N LYS A 14 2.42 3.32 -16.00
CA LYS A 14 3.01 4.65 -15.79
C LYS A 14 4.10 4.68 -14.71
N GLY A 15 4.51 3.53 -14.18
CA GLY A 15 5.50 3.44 -13.11
C GLY A 15 5.05 4.09 -11.80
N ARG A 16 3.74 4.07 -11.52
CA ARG A 16 3.14 4.59 -10.29
C ARG A 16 2.84 3.45 -9.33
N GLY A 17 3.09 3.69 -8.05
CA GLY A 17 2.63 2.83 -6.98
C GLY A 17 1.26 3.18 -6.46
N ILE A 18 0.77 2.33 -5.57
CA ILE A 18 -0.37 2.62 -4.71
C ILE A 18 0.11 2.71 -3.26
N GLU A 19 -0.67 3.38 -2.42
CA GLU A 19 -0.42 3.43 -0.98
C GLU A 19 -1.34 2.43 -0.26
N LEU A 20 -0.76 1.69 0.68
CA LEU A 20 -1.51 1.05 1.75
C LEU A 20 -1.62 2.04 2.92
N ASN A 21 -2.77 2.71 3.00
CA ASN A 21 -3.09 3.67 4.04
C ASN A 21 -3.68 2.94 5.25
N LEU A 22 -3.02 3.09 6.39
CA LEU A 22 -3.31 2.36 7.63
C LEU A 22 -4.32 3.10 8.52
N SER A 23 -4.80 4.28 8.11
CA SER A 23 -5.75 5.06 8.89
C SER A 23 -7.09 4.39 9.13
N GLY A 24 -7.56 3.56 8.19
CA GLY A 24 -8.83 2.85 8.34
C GLY A 24 -8.87 1.93 9.57
N LEU A 25 -7.70 1.41 10.00
CA LEU A 25 -7.57 0.56 11.19
C LEU A 25 -7.95 1.30 12.48
N ARG A 26 -7.62 2.60 12.57
CA ARG A 26 -7.92 3.43 13.75
C ARG A 26 -9.18 4.30 13.61
N GLN A 27 -9.66 4.54 12.39
CA GLN A 27 -10.82 5.40 12.12
C GLN A 27 -12.16 4.65 12.15
N GLY A 28 -12.19 3.44 12.72
CA GLY A 28 -13.42 2.67 12.92
C GLY A 28 -13.86 1.80 11.74
N LEU A 29 -13.06 1.72 10.66
CA LEU A 29 -13.31 0.78 9.56
C LEU A 29 -12.80 -0.63 9.90
N GLY A 30 -11.75 -0.73 10.74
CA GLY A 30 -11.15 -2.01 11.13
C GLY A 30 -10.34 -2.69 10.01
N GLU A 31 -10.13 -2.00 8.90
CA GLU A 31 -9.39 -2.47 7.73
C GLU A 31 -8.57 -1.31 7.13
N PRO A 32 -7.48 -1.59 6.40
CA PRO A 32 -6.72 -0.53 5.74
C PRO A 32 -7.44 -0.02 4.48
N LEU A 33 -6.91 1.04 3.90
CA LEU A 33 -7.38 1.63 2.65
C LEU A 33 -6.25 1.59 1.61
N PRO A 34 -6.42 0.91 0.46
CA PRO A 34 -7.55 0.04 0.13
C PRO A 34 -7.51 -1.28 0.93
N LYS A 35 -8.60 -2.06 0.85
CA LYS A 35 -8.66 -3.40 1.42
C LYS A 35 -7.62 -4.34 0.78
N ILE A 36 -7.26 -5.39 1.50
CA ILE A 36 -6.25 -6.36 1.07
C ILE A 36 -6.55 -7.01 -0.30
N GLU A 37 -7.82 -7.19 -0.67
CA GLU A 37 -8.20 -7.77 -1.96
C GLU A 37 -7.72 -6.89 -3.13
N VAL A 38 -7.67 -5.58 -2.95
CA VAL A 38 -7.14 -4.65 -3.96
C VAL A 38 -5.62 -4.79 -4.07
N LEU A 39 -4.91 -5.03 -2.96
CA LEU A 39 -3.46 -5.27 -2.95
C LEU A 39 -3.13 -6.58 -3.65
N LYS A 40 -3.85 -7.66 -3.32
CA LYS A 40 -3.72 -8.96 -3.97
C LYS A 40 -3.97 -8.82 -5.48
N ARG A 41 -5.01 -8.08 -5.87
CA ARG A 41 -5.30 -7.82 -7.28
C ARG A 41 -4.21 -6.97 -7.96
N TYR A 42 -3.69 -5.93 -7.31
CA TYR A 42 -2.58 -5.14 -7.82
C TYR A 42 -1.34 -6.02 -8.05
N LYS A 43 -1.04 -6.93 -7.13
CA LYS A 43 0.07 -7.89 -7.27
C LYS A 43 -0.12 -8.87 -8.41
N GLU A 44 -1.32 -9.46 -8.54
CA GLU A 44 -1.68 -10.34 -9.66
C GLU A 44 -1.53 -9.67 -11.03
N LEU A 45 -1.80 -8.37 -11.10
CA LEU A 45 -1.66 -7.57 -12.32
C LEU A 45 -0.21 -7.14 -12.61
N GLY A 46 0.75 -7.53 -11.79
CA GLY A 46 2.18 -7.22 -11.95
C GLY A 46 2.65 -5.97 -11.21
N GLY A 47 1.83 -5.41 -10.32
CA GLY A 47 2.20 -4.26 -9.50
C GLY A 47 3.22 -4.60 -8.43
N GLU A 48 4.24 -3.74 -8.28
CA GLU A 48 5.32 -3.92 -7.30
C GLU A 48 5.57 -2.70 -6.41
N ILE A 49 5.19 -1.51 -6.87
CA ILE A 49 5.45 -0.28 -6.13
C ILE A 49 4.30 -0.07 -5.13
N ILE A 50 4.55 -0.40 -3.87
CA ILE A 50 3.59 -0.29 -2.77
C ILE A 50 4.22 0.51 -1.62
N THR A 51 3.56 1.57 -1.17
CA THR A 51 4.02 2.38 -0.02
C THR A 51 3.12 2.14 1.19
N LEU A 52 3.61 2.46 2.39
CA LEU A 52 2.83 2.45 3.63
C LEU A 52 2.65 3.89 4.12
N GLY A 53 1.43 4.23 4.50
CA GLY A 53 1.09 5.57 5.00
C GLY A 53 0.25 5.48 6.27
N SER A 54 0.70 6.12 7.35
CA SER A 54 -0.14 6.25 8.55
C SER A 54 -1.22 7.31 8.37
N ASP A 55 -1.05 8.29 7.48
CA ASP A 55 -1.98 9.43 7.31
C ASP A 55 -2.25 10.17 8.63
N ALA A 56 -1.16 10.38 9.38
CA ALA A 56 -1.19 10.96 10.71
C ALA A 56 -1.49 12.47 10.66
N HIS A 57 -2.55 12.86 11.36
CA HIS A 57 -2.91 14.27 11.60
C HIS A 57 -2.54 14.72 13.02
N TYR A 58 -1.97 13.83 13.83
CA TYR A 58 -1.50 14.08 15.20
C TYR A 58 -0.14 13.41 15.39
N PRO A 59 0.79 13.99 16.17
CA PRO A 59 2.14 13.43 16.36
C PRO A 59 2.13 11.98 16.87
N GLY A 60 1.21 11.64 17.78
CA GLY A 60 1.09 10.28 18.33
C GLY A 60 0.63 9.21 17.32
N HIS A 61 0.20 9.61 16.12
CA HIS A 61 -0.23 8.66 15.07
C HIS A 61 0.83 8.46 13.98
N VAL A 62 1.97 9.15 14.06
CA VAL A 62 3.04 8.97 13.07
C VAL A 62 3.54 7.53 13.15
N GLY A 63 3.41 6.80 12.04
CA GLY A 63 3.79 5.39 11.98
C GLY A 63 2.81 4.44 12.69
N ALA A 64 1.62 4.91 13.09
CA ALA A 64 0.61 4.05 13.68
C ALA A 64 0.26 2.89 12.73
N ASN A 65 0.16 1.69 13.31
CA ASN A 65 -0.23 0.44 12.64
C ASN A 65 0.75 -0.05 11.54
N LEU A 66 2.01 0.40 11.55
CA LEU A 66 3.00 -0.07 10.57
C LEU A 66 3.22 -1.58 10.64
N GLU A 67 3.28 -2.16 11.84
CA GLU A 67 3.41 -3.60 12.04
C GLU A 67 2.26 -4.36 11.38
N ASP A 68 1.02 -3.92 11.58
CA ASP A 68 -0.16 -4.49 10.92
C ASP A 68 -0.04 -4.35 9.39
N GLY A 69 0.43 -3.20 8.92
CA GLY A 69 0.66 -2.93 7.51
C GLY A 69 1.65 -3.90 6.87
N PHE A 70 2.77 -4.21 7.55
CA PHE A 70 3.75 -5.18 7.05
C PHE A 70 3.17 -6.60 6.96
N GLU A 71 2.40 -7.03 7.95
CA GLU A 71 1.72 -8.34 7.90
C GLU A 71 0.69 -8.41 6.76
N ILE A 72 -0.08 -7.35 6.54
CA ILE A 72 -1.03 -7.25 5.43
C ILE A 72 -0.30 -7.32 4.07
N LEU A 73 0.86 -6.67 3.94
CA LEU A 73 1.66 -6.75 2.70
C LEU A 73 2.22 -8.15 2.47
N LYS A 74 2.70 -8.84 3.51
CA LYS A 74 3.15 -10.24 3.42
C LYS A 74 2.01 -11.15 2.99
N GLU A 75 0.82 -10.99 3.59
CA GLU A 75 -0.36 -11.77 3.24
C GLU A 75 -0.85 -11.49 1.80
N ALA A 76 -0.69 -10.25 1.32
CA ALA A 76 -0.96 -9.89 -0.06
C ALA A 76 0.10 -10.37 -1.07
N GLY A 77 1.18 -11.03 -0.61
CA GLY A 77 2.22 -11.62 -1.45
C GLY A 77 3.37 -10.67 -1.82
N PHE A 78 3.52 -9.55 -1.14
CA PHE A 78 4.66 -8.64 -1.31
C PHE A 78 5.87 -9.11 -0.51
N LYS A 79 7.05 -8.93 -1.07
CA LYS A 79 8.35 -9.20 -0.42
C LYS A 79 9.12 -7.92 -0.08
N TYR A 80 8.70 -6.81 -0.69
CA TYR A 80 9.31 -5.50 -0.56
C TYR A 80 8.20 -4.46 -0.46
N PHE A 81 8.44 -3.41 0.31
CA PHE A 81 7.70 -2.15 0.23
C PHE A 81 8.61 -1.08 -0.35
N THR A 82 8.02 0.02 -0.81
CA THR A 82 8.75 1.11 -1.47
C THR A 82 8.82 2.34 -0.59
N VAL A 83 10.01 2.89 -0.47
CA VAL A 83 10.25 4.25 0.04
C VAL A 83 10.72 5.11 -1.12
N TYR A 84 10.34 6.39 -1.13
CA TYR A 84 10.83 7.33 -2.12
C TYR A 84 11.83 8.29 -1.50
N GLU A 85 13.03 8.34 -2.07
CA GLU A 85 14.05 9.33 -1.74
C GLU A 85 14.39 10.11 -3.01
N ASN A 86 14.34 11.45 -2.95
CA ASN A 86 14.57 12.30 -4.12
C ASN A 86 13.75 11.88 -5.35
N ARG A 87 12.49 11.48 -5.11
CA ARG A 87 11.53 10.96 -6.12
C ARG A 87 11.98 9.68 -6.82
N LYS A 88 12.99 8.97 -6.28
CA LYS A 88 13.45 7.67 -6.76
C LYS A 88 12.94 6.57 -5.83
N PRO A 89 12.29 5.51 -6.35
CA PRO A 89 11.82 4.40 -5.54
C PRO A 89 12.99 3.56 -5.04
N GLN A 90 12.95 3.19 -3.77
CA GLN A 90 13.85 2.24 -3.10
C GLN A 90 13.00 1.10 -2.55
N PHE A 91 13.32 -0.13 -2.96
CA PHE A 91 12.59 -1.32 -2.53
C PHE A 91 13.26 -1.90 -1.28
N ILE A 92 12.56 -1.83 -0.16
CA ILE A 92 13.02 -2.30 1.15
C ILE A 92 12.33 -3.62 1.46
N LYS A 93 13.11 -4.62 1.86
CA LYS A 93 12.58 -5.96 2.17
C LYS A 93 11.69 -5.88 3.41
N ILE A 94 10.53 -6.53 3.33
CA ILE A 94 9.58 -6.70 4.44
C ILE A 94 10.04 -7.85 5.35
#